data_AF-A0AB38FND5-F1
#
_entry.id   AF-A0AB38FND5-F1
#
_cell.length_a   1.000
_cell.length_b   1.000
_cell.length_c   1.000
_cell.angle_alpha   90.00
_cell.angle_beta   90.00
_cell.angle_gamma   90.00
#
_symmetry.space_group_name_H-M   'P 1'
#
loop_
_entity.id
_entity.type
_entity.pdbx_description
1 polymer ?
#
loop_
_entity_poly.entity_id
_entity_poly.type
_entity_poly.pdbx_seq_one_letter_code
_entity_poly.pdbx_strand_id
1 'polypeptide(L)'
;MRRWLSHRQDKWPTSPHPHLLISMCGAHAPNTPPLAQRTITLIFRGLDLQAHRVRSDRILYEASVTEYPVLLMRVFGISTVTAMRYLHAAHPHRSQPPH
;
A
#
# COMPACT_ATOMS: atom_id res chain seq x y z
N MET A 1 3.09 -8.11 -9.40
CA MET A 1 4.50 -7.85 -9.03
C MET A 1 5.50 -8.41 -10.03
N ARG A 2 5.50 -9.73 -10.31
CA ARG A 2 6.45 -10.38 -11.27
C ARG A 2 6.57 -9.67 -12.63
N ARG A 3 5.44 -9.30 -13.25
CA ARG A 3 5.43 -8.57 -14.53
C ARG A 3 6.21 -7.25 -14.51
N TRP A 4 6.14 -6.50 -13.40
CA TRP A 4 6.91 -5.27 -13.24
C TRP A 4 8.41 -5.55 -13.13
N LEU A 5 8.79 -6.55 -12.34
CA LEU A 5 10.20 -6.95 -12.18
C LEU A 5 10.80 -7.40 -13.51
N SER A 6 10.09 -8.22 -14.28
CA SER A 6 10.51 -8.61 -15.64
C SER A 6 10.65 -7.39 -16.54
N HIS A 7 9.62 -6.53 -16.62
CA HIS A 7 9.68 -5.33 -17.43
C HIS A 7 10.86 -4.40 -17.06
N ARG A 8 11.12 -4.23 -15.77
CA ARG A 8 12.25 -3.43 -15.27
C ARG A 8 13.59 -4.05 -15.67
N GLN A 9 13.74 -5.37 -15.51
CA GLN A 9 14.95 -6.08 -15.90
C GLN A 9 15.18 -6.01 -17.42
N ASP A 10 14.12 -6.13 -18.22
CA ASP A 10 14.21 -6.05 -19.68
C ASP A 10 14.57 -4.63 -20.15
N LYS A 11 14.00 -3.60 -19.51
CA LYS A 11 14.23 -2.19 -19.87
C LYS A 11 15.58 -1.66 -19.39
N TRP A 12 16.01 -2.05 -18.20
CA TRP A 12 17.24 -1.56 -17.58
C TRP A 12 18.05 -2.70 -16.95
N PRO A 13 18.58 -3.61 -17.78
CA PRO A 13 19.21 -4.84 -17.30
C PRO A 13 20.46 -4.59 -16.46
N THR A 14 21.14 -3.47 -16.68
CA THR A 14 22.39 -3.07 -16.01
C THR A 14 22.21 -1.92 -15.03
N SER A 15 20.97 -1.50 -14.73
CA SER A 15 20.74 -0.41 -13.79
C SER A 15 21.18 -0.81 -12.37
N PRO A 16 22.11 -0.06 -11.73
CA PRO A 16 22.53 -0.33 -10.36
C PRO A 16 21.51 0.15 -9.32
N HIS A 17 20.34 0.64 -9.74
CA HIS A 17 19.40 1.32 -8.88
C HIS A 17 18.75 0.35 -7.87
N PRO A 18 18.88 0.56 -6.54
CA PRO A 18 18.42 -0.41 -5.54
C PRO A 18 16.89 -0.37 -5.32
N HIS A 19 16.25 0.74 -5.70
CA HIS A 19 14.82 0.95 -5.49
C HIS A 19 13.94 0.17 -6.48
N LEU A 20 12.85 -0.41 -5.97
CA LEU A 20 11.87 -1.18 -6.75
C LEU A 20 11.14 -0.33 -7.79
N LEU A 21 10.71 0.86 -7.38
CA LEU A 21 10.06 1.84 -8.24
C LEU A 21 11.09 2.88 -8.68
N ILE A 22 11.27 3.00 -9.98
CA ILE A 22 12.20 3.94 -10.61
C ILE A 22 11.50 4.63 -11.77
N SER A 23 11.89 5.86 -12.06
CA SER A 23 11.46 6.56 -13.28
C SER A 23 12.48 6.33 -14.40
N MET A 24 12.08 6.61 -15.65
CA MET A 24 13.01 6.54 -16.78
C MET A 24 14.24 7.43 -16.58
N CYS A 25 14.06 8.63 -16.03
CA CYS A 25 15.15 9.55 -15.73
C CYS A 25 16.05 9.05 -14.58
N GLY A 26 15.48 8.34 -13.60
CA GLY A 26 16.22 7.85 -12.44
C GLY A 26 17.04 6.59 -12.71
N ALA A 27 16.69 5.79 -13.72
CA ALA A 27 17.23 4.44 -13.93
C ALA A 27 18.78 4.35 -13.95
N HIS A 28 19.46 5.36 -14.50
CA HIS A 28 20.93 5.42 -14.55
C HIS A 28 21.48 6.67 -13.84
N ALA A 29 20.70 7.29 -12.95
CA ALA A 29 21.16 8.44 -12.19
C ALA A 29 22.30 8.03 -11.24
N PRO A 30 23.42 8.78 -11.19
CA PRO A 30 24.62 8.39 -10.43
C PRO A 30 24.37 8.27 -8.92
N ASN A 31 23.46 9.08 -8.38
CA ASN A 31 23.13 9.08 -6.94
C ASN A 31 21.95 8.16 -6.59
N THR A 32 21.39 7.44 -7.56
CA THR A 32 20.27 6.50 -7.42
C THR A 32 19.16 6.96 -6.45
N PRO A 33 18.61 8.17 -6.60
CA PRO A 33 17.67 8.71 -5.64
C PRO A 33 16.37 7.89 -5.61
N PRO A 34 15.71 7.75 -4.45
CA PRO A 34 14.38 7.15 -4.39
C PRO A 34 13.40 7.95 -5.27
N LEU A 35 12.39 7.26 -5.80
CA LEU A 35 11.32 7.92 -6.53
C LEU A 35 10.63 8.94 -5.62
N ALA A 36 10.52 10.18 -6.07
CA ALA A 36 9.91 11.24 -5.29
C ALA A 36 8.47 10.90 -4.91
N GLN A 37 8.10 11.14 -3.64
CA GLN A 37 6.74 10.90 -3.15
C GLN A 37 5.69 11.66 -3.98
N ARG A 38 6.02 12.86 -4.47
CA ARG A 38 5.17 13.65 -5.37
C ARG A 38 4.79 12.86 -6.62
N THR A 39 5.71 12.11 -7.22
CA THR A 39 5.43 11.30 -8.41
C THR A 39 4.36 10.25 -8.13
N ILE A 40 4.48 9.54 -7.00
CA ILE A 40 3.45 8.58 -6.56
C ILE A 40 2.10 9.28 -6.37
N THR A 41 2.07 10.41 -5.66
CA THR A 41 0.85 11.18 -5.45
C THR A 41 0.19 11.62 -6.76
N LEU A 42 0.98 12.07 -7.76
CA LEU A 42 0.46 12.46 -9.07
C LEU A 42 -0.09 11.28 -9.86
N ILE A 43 0.55 10.10 -9.78
CA ILE A 43 0.04 8.87 -10.41
C ILE A 43 -1.34 8.52 -9.85
N PHE A 44 -1.50 8.51 -8.51
CA PHE A 44 -2.80 8.24 -7.89
C PHE A 44 -3.86 9.28 -8.27
N ARG A 45 -3.50 10.58 -8.26
CA ARG A 45 -4.42 11.65 -8.67
C ARG A 45 -4.86 11.54 -10.12
N GLY A 46 -3.95 11.14 -11.02
CA GLY A 46 -4.29 10.91 -12.43
C GLY A 46 -5.27 9.76 -12.65
N LEU A 47 -5.43 8.88 -11.66
CA LEU A 47 -6.41 7.79 -11.64
C LEU A 47 -7.68 8.17 -10.84
N ASP A 48 -7.81 9.44 -10.42
CA ASP A 48 -8.84 9.90 -9.50
C ASP A 48 -8.87 9.13 -8.16
N LEU A 49 -7.69 8.69 -7.71
CA LEU A 49 -7.50 7.93 -6.49
C LEU A 49 -6.62 8.68 -5.48
N GLN A 50 -6.74 8.28 -4.22
CA GLN A 50 -5.85 8.70 -3.16
C GLN A 50 -5.22 7.47 -2.51
N ALA A 51 -3.88 7.44 -2.42
CA ALA A 51 -3.14 6.27 -1.91
C ALA A 51 -3.60 5.86 -0.50
N HIS A 52 -3.92 6.82 0.37
CA HIS A 52 -4.43 6.52 1.70
C HIS A 52 -5.83 5.89 1.67
N ARG A 53 -6.69 6.25 0.71
CA ARG A 53 -8.02 5.65 0.54
C ARG A 53 -7.92 4.21 0.08
N VAL A 54 -7.11 3.95 -0.95
CA VAL A 54 -6.84 2.58 -1.42
C VAL A 54 -6.30 1.70 -0.28
N ARG A 55 -5.42 2.27 0.56
CA ARG A 55 -4.91 1.58 1.74
C ARG A 55 -6.01 1.31 2.76
N SER A 56 -6.83 2.32 3.13
CA SER A 56 -7.93 2.16 4.07
C SER A 56 -8.95 1.13 3.59
N ASP A 57 -9.31 1.16 2.30
CA ASP A 57 -10.25 0.23 1.69
C ASP A 57 -9.73 -1.21 1.78
N ARG A 58 -8.42 -1.40 1.51
CA ARG A 58 -7.82 -2.73 1.65
C ARG A 58 -7.80 -3.22 3.11
N ILE A 59 -7.55 -2.35 4.08
CA ILE A 59 -7.59 -2.71 5.51
C ILE A 59 -9.03 -3.06 5.93
N LEU A 60 -10.01 -2.26 5.50
CA LEU A 60 -11.43 -2.50 5.80
C LEU A 60 -11.93 -3.80 5.18
N TYR A 61 -11.53 -4.11 3.94
CA TYR A 61 -11.80 -5.39 3.30
C TYR A 61 -11.16 -6.56 4.07
N GLU A 62 -9.91 -6.44 4.49
CA GLU A 62 -9.26 -7.51 5.28
C GLU A 62 -9.96 -7.71 6.63
N ALA A 63 -10.43 -6.62 7.26
CA ALA A 63 -11.18 -6.65 8.51
C ALA A 63 -12.60 -7.25 8.36
N SER A 64 -13.21 -7.16 7.18
CA SER A 64 -14.50 -7.83 6.93
C SER A 64 -14.32 -9.34 6.68
N VAL A 65 -13.18 -9.74 6.12
CA VAL A 65 -12.84 -11.16 5.90
C VAL A 65 -12.30 -11.82 7.18
N THR A 66 -11.56 -11.08 8.01
CA THR A 66 -10.87 -11.61 9.19
C THR A 66 -11.35 -10.96 10.47
N GLU A 67 -11.61 -11.74 11.52
CA GLU A 67 -12.01 -11.23 12.84
C GLU A 67 -10.83 -11.05 13.83
N TYR A 68 -9.58 -11.19 13.37
CA TYR A 68 -8.39 -11.17 14.23
C TYR A 68 -7.60 -9.86 14.11
N PRO A 69 -7.59 -8.98 15.15
CA PRO A 69 -6.88 -7.71 15.12
C PRO A 69 -5.37 -7.87 14.85
N VAL A 70 -4.79 -8.95 15.36
CA VAL A 70 -3.37 -9.28 15.22
C VAL A 70 -2.96 -9.46 13.75
N LEU A 71 -3.85 -9.98 12.90
CA LEU A 71 -3.57 -10.11 11.47
C LEU A 71 -3.45 -8.74 10.80
N LEU A 72 -4.38 -7.83 11.10
CA LEU A 72 -4.35 -6.47 10.55
C LEU A 72 -3.09 -5.72 10.99
N MET A 73 -2.70 -5.87 12.26
CA MET A 73 -1.47 -5.29 12.78
C MET A 73 -0.24 -5.82 12.04
N ARG A 74 -0.16 -7.14 11.83
CA ARG A 74 0.99 -7.78 11.18
C ARG A 74 1.12 -7.43 9.70
N VAL A 75 0.01 -7.44 8.96
CA VAL A 75 -0.01 -7.21 7.51
C VAL A 75 0.15 -5.73 7.17
N PHE A 76 -0.49 -4.85 7.95
CA PHE A 76 -0.52 -3.43 7.62
C PHE A 76 0.39 -2.58 8.51
N GLY A 77 0.93 -3.08 9.62
CA GLY A 77 1.76 -2.29 10.52
C GLY A 77 0.97 -1.17 11.22
N ILE A 78 -0.29 -1.45 11.58
CA ILE A 78 -1.16 -0.50 12.30
C ILE A 78 -1.21 -0.84 13.79
N SER A 79 -1.54 0.14 14.64
CA SER A 79 -1.70 -0.08 16.08
C SER A 79 -2.93 -0.94 16.40
N THR A 80 -2.97 -1.54 17.59
CA THR A 80 -4.14 -2.28 18.09
C THR A 80 -5.40 -1.42 18.10
N VAL A 81 -5.30 -0.14 18.50
CA VAL A 81 -6.42 0.80 18.51
C VAL A 81 -6.96 1.01 17.09
N THR A 82 -6.08 1.20 16.12
CA THR A 82 -6.49 1.34 14.72
C THR A 82 -7.09 0.04 14.17
N ALA A 83 -6.52 -1.12 14.49
CA ALA A 83 -7.04 -2.42 14.07
C ALA A 83 -8.45 -2.67 14.61
N MET A 84 -8.70 -2.40 15.89
CA MET A 84 -10.02 -2.51 16.51
C MET A 84 -11.05 -1.59 15.84
N ARG A 85 -10.67 -0.34 15.51
CA ARG A 85 -11.57 0.57 14.78
C ARG A 85 -12.02 0.01 13.43
N TYR A 86 -11.12 -0.60 12.67
CA TYR A 86 -11.46 -1.23 11.40
C TYR A 86 -12.36 -2.46 11.59
N LEU A 87 -12.12 -3.27 12.62
CA LEU A 87 -12.98 -4.42 12.95
C LEU A 87 -14.39 -3.98 13.33
N HIS A 88 -14.54 -2.96 14.18
CA HIS A 88 -15.86 -2.44 14.54
C HIS A 88 -16.60 -1.87 13.31
N ALA A 89 -15.89 -1.14 12.45
CA ALA A 89 -16.46 -0.61 11.21
C ALA A 89 -16.89 -1.72 10.25
N ALA A 90 -16.15 -2.84 10.19
CA ALA A 90 -16.49 -3.99 9.36
C ALA A 90 -17.64 -4.85 9.95
N HIS A 91 -17.82 -4.86 11.28
CA HIS A 91 -18.80 -5.69 11.99
C HIS A 91 -19.74 -4.86 12.88
N PRO A 92 -20.61 -4.01 12.29
CA PRO A 92 -21.44 -3.07 13.05
C PRO A 92 -22.45 -3.76 13.99
N HIS A 93 -22.99 -4.93 13.59
CA HIS A 93 -23.97 -5.69 14.36
C HIS A 93 -23.43 -6.28 15.68
N ARG A 94 -22.10 -6.41 15.83
CA ARG A 94 -21.45 -6.85 17.08
C ARG A 94 -21.03 -5.72 17.99
N SER A 95 -21.14 -4.48 17.50
CA SER A 95 -20.78 -3.27 18.25
C SER A 95 -21.96 -2.73 19.05
N GLN A 96 -23.15 -3.32 18.90
CA GLN A 96 -24.37 -2.92 19.58
C GLN A 96 -24.48 -3.68 20.92
N PRO A 97 -24.70 -2.99 22.05
CA PRO A 97 -24.92 -3.67 23.33
C PRO A 97 -26.21 -4.49 23.26
N PRO A 98 -26.29 -5.65 23.96
CA PRO A 98 -27.52 -6.42 24.04
C PRO A 98 -28.61 -5.56 24.70
N HIS A 99 -29.80 -5.58 24.09
CA HIS A 99 -31.03 -4.95 24.62
C HIS A 99 -31.56 -5.69 25.85
#